data_AF-A0A534UXR0-F1
#
_entry.id   AF-A0A534UXR0-F1
#
_cell.length_a   1.000
_cell.length_b   1.000
_cell.length_c   1.000
_cell.angle_alpha   90.00
_cell.angle_beta   90.00
_cell.angle_gamma   90.00
#
_symmetry.space_group_name_H-M   'P 1'
#
loop_
_entity.id
_entity.type
_entity.pdbx_description
1 polymer ?
#
loop_
_entity_poly.entity_id
_entity_poly.type
_entity_poly.pdbx_seq_one_letter_code
_entity_poly.pdbx_strand_id
1 'polypeptide(L)'
;MARSLAVSLEALNEELDALGIRRKAYRVARGTDAQMPLAAAIAGPSGPPVRRRPRSVSAAPPPPAADAPPASSEEAMLRALLAEVGPRRTALGERLGTSGGALLARFRAAGLERELSLRERDLIRALWSKHRGSERKVAAELRTTPGALREIAIERGLVRELEAERDRLRREALRRRWPRERIEQVLHRRDELRELGILEGLDSEVAVRAGVIWNSLRGKRDASELFAKKLQLTRGDALRLQKLLHLS
;
A
#
# COMPACT_ATOMS: atom_id res chain seq x y z
N MET A 1 20.22 21.25 -14.37
CA MET A 1 20.71 19.86 -14.42
C MET A 1 21.11 19.52 -15.85
N ALA A 2 22.28 19.97 -16.30
CA ALA A 2 22.81 19.67 -17.65
C ALA A 2 24.34 19.51 -17.62
N ARG A 3 24.91 19.19 -16.44
CA ARG A 3 26.37 19.06 -16.23
C ARG A 3 26.81 17.66 -15.77
N SER A 4 25.88 16.71 -15.67
CA SER A 4 26.17 15.34 -15.20
C SER A 4 26.14 14.28 -16.31
N LEU A 5 25.83 14.68 -17.54
CA LEU A 5 25.94 13.84 -18.73
C LEU A 5 26.85 14.62 -19.67
N ALA A 6 27.99 14.05 -20.06
CA ALA A 6 28.95 14.67 -20.98
C ALA A 6 28.41 14.66 -22.43
N VAL A 7 27.19 15.18 -22.61
CA VAL A 7 26.42 15.13 -23.86
C VAL A 7 25.87 16.52 -24.13
N SER A 8 25.95 16.98 -25.39
CA SER A 8 25.40 18.28 -25.78
C SER A 8 23.88 18.27 -25.65
N LEU A 9 23.28 19.45 -25.39
CA LEU A 9 21.82 19.57 -25.27
C LEU A 9 21.09 19.17 -26.56
N GLU A 10 21.73 19.36 -27.71
CA GLU A 10 21.21 18.92 -29.01
C GLU A 10 21.18 17.39 -29.09
N ALA A 11 22.27 16.71 -28.74
CA ALA A 11 22.34 15.25 -28.76
C ALA A 11 21.37 14.60 -27.75
N LEU A 12 21.22 15.18 -26.55
CA LEU A 12 20.22 14.73 -25.58
C LEU A 12 18.79 14.89 -26.12
N ASN A 13 18.53 15.96 -26.87
CA ASN A 13 17.21 16.22 -27.41
C ASN A 13 16.85 15.25 -28.55
N GLU A 14 17.81 14.96 -29.43
CA GLU A 14 17.66 13.94 -30.48
C GLU A 14 17.40 12.55 -29.89
N GLU A 15 18.11 12.17 -28.83
CA GLU A 15 17.94 10.88 -28.16
C GLU A 15 16.57 10.76 -27.49
N LEU A 16 16.08 11.84 -26.86
CA LEU A 16 14.75 11.88 -26.25
C LEU A 16 13.60 11.86 -27.29
N ASP A 17 13.83 12.43 -28.47
CA ASP A 17 12.89 12.38 -29.59
C ASP A 17 12.89 10.98 -30.25
N ALA A 18 14.07 10.35 -30.42
CA ALA A 18 14.20 8.97 -30.92
C ALA A 18 13.51 7.95 -30.00
N LEU A 19 13.61 8.15 -28.68
CA LEU A 19 12.93 7.30 -27.69
C LEU A 19 11.43 7.63 -27.54
N GLY A 20 10.91 8.64 -28.24
CA GLY A 20 9.50 9.05 -28.20
C GLY A 20 9.02 9.55 -26.83
N ILE A 21 9.94 9.74 -25.88
CA ILE A 21 9.66 10.08 -24.48
C ILE A 21 9.02 11.46 -24.40
N ARG A 22 9.47 12.38 -25.23
CA ARG A 22 9.00 13.77 -25.23
C ARG A 22 7.53 13.89 -25.65
N ARG A 23 7.15 13.16 -26.71
CA ARG A 23 5.75 13.08 -27.18
C ARG A 23 4.86 12.42 -26.14
N LYS A 24 5.33 11.32 -25.54
CA LYS A 24 4.59 10.59 -24.50
C LYS A 24 4.36 11.45 -23.25
N ALA A 25 5.39 12.17 -22.79
CA ALA A 25 5.28 13.07 -21.64
C ALA A 25 4.33 14.25 -21.91
N TYR A 26 4.38 14.83 -23.11
CA TYR A 26 3.48 15.93 -23.49
C TYR A 26 2.02 15.48 -23.58
N ARG A 27 1.79 14.27 -24.12
CA ARG A 27 0.46 13.66 -24.20
C ARG A 27 -0.19 13.46 -22.83
N VAL A 28 0.62 13.07 -21.85
CA VAL A 28 0.17 12.87 -20.47
C VAL A 28 -0.13 14.20 -19.77
N ALA A 29 0.56 15.28 -20.12
CA ALA A 29 0.48 16.54 -19.38
C ALA A 29 -0.41 17.62 -20.02
N ARG A 30 -0.51 17.70 -21.36
CA ARG A 30 -1.03 18.91 -22.04
C ARG A 30 -1.82 18.73 -23.36
N GLY A 31 -1.97 17.54 -23.94
CA GLY A 31 -2.85 17.34 -25.12
C GLY A 31 -2.27 16.49 -26.26
N THR A 32 -2.79 16.63 -27.48
CA THR A 32 -2.43 15.78 -28.63
C THR A 32 -1.08 16.15 -29.26
N ASP A 33 -0.37 15.14 -29.80
CA ASP A 33 1.00 15.26 -30.33
C ASP A 33 1.19 16.35 -31.39
N ALA A 34 0.15 16.65 -32.17
CA ALA A 34 0.18 17.66 -33.24
C ALA A 34 0.36 19.11 -32.73
N GLN A 35 0.14 19.35 -31.43
CA GLN A 35 0.27 20.66 -30.80
C GLN A 35 1.54 20.82 -29.96
N MET A 36 2.47 19.86 -30.05
CA MET A 36 3.71 19.90 -29.27
C MET A 36 4.67 20.99 -29.83
N PRO A 37 5.09 21.98 -29.02
CA PRO A 37 6.03 22.99 -29.47
C PRO A 37 7.44 22.40 -29.65
N LEU A 38 8.13 22.84 -30.70
CA LEU A 38 9.53 22.49 -30.95
C LEU A 38 10.44 23.07 -29.84
N ALA A 39 11.44 22.31 -29.39
CA ALA A 39 12.49 22.90 -28.54
C ALA A 39 13.27 23.92 -29.36
N ALA A 40 13.10 25.19 -29.04
CA ALA A 40 14.07 26.21 -29.38
C ALA A 40 14.93 26.52 -28.15
N ALA A 41 16.23 26.76 -28.35
CA ALA A 41 17.09 27.27 -27.30
C ALA A 41 16.59 28.68 -26.91
N ILE A 42 16.09 28.82 -25.69
CA ILE A 42 15.66 30.12 -25.16
C ILE A 42 16.92 30.93 -24.86
N ALA A 43 17.19 31.93 -25.71
CA ALA A 43 18.22 32.92 -25.45
C ALA A 43 17.72 33.89 -24.36
N GLY A 44 18.16 33.67 -23.12
CA GLY A 44 18.02 34.64 -22.03
C GLY A 44 17.47 34.07 -20.72
N PRO A 45 17.89 34.60 -19.57
CA PRO A 45 17.39 34.16 -18.27
C PRO A 45 15.94 34.63 -18.07
N SER A 46 14.99 33.70 -18.18
CA SER A 46 13.60 33.92 -17.77
C SER A 46 13.44 33.63 -16.28
N GLY A 47 13.22 34.68 -15.49
CA GLY A 47 12.87 34.61 -14.08
C GLY A 47 13.00 35.96 -13.38
N PRO A 48 12.12 36.30 -12.42
CA PRO A 48 12.21 37.55 -11.67
C PRO A 48 13.52 37.64 -10.87
N PRO A 49 14.06 38.85 -10.63
CA PRO A 49 15.41 39.03 -10.09
C PRO A 49 15.52 38.53 -8.65
N VAL A 50 16.21 37.40 -8.47
CA VAL A 50 16.57 36.88 -7.15
C VAL A 50 17.79 37.65 -6.64
N ARG A 51 17.66 38.33 -5.49
CA ARG A 51 18.77 38.96 -4.75
C ARG A 51 19.88 37.94 -4.54
N ARG A 52 21.02 38.14 -5.22
CA ARG A 52 22.22 37.33 -5.03
C ARG A 52 22.90 37.73 -3.73
N ARG A 53 22.97 36.80 -2.76
CA ARG A 53 23.89 36.91 -1.62
C ARG A 53 25.34 36.91 -2.16
N PRO A 54 26.26 37.72 -1.61
CA PRO A 54 27.64 37.75 -2.05
C PRO A 54 28.27 36.36 -1.91
N ARG A 55 28.94 35.98 -3.00
CA ARG A 55 29.58 34.69 -3.24
C ARG A 55 30.76 34.56 -2.29
N SER A 56 30.66 33.67 -1.30
CA SER A 56 31.84 33.23 -0.56
C SER A 56 32.79 32.52 -1.53
N VAL A 57 34.08 32.81 -1.33
CA VAL A 57 35.20 32.34 -2.13
C VAL A 57 35.14 30.81 -2.30
N SER A 58 35.49 30.37 -3.50
CA SER A 58 35.50 29.00 -3.99
C SER A 58 36.06 28.02 -2.95
N ALA A 59 35.19 27.26 -2.29
CA ALA A 59 35.59 26.02 -1.64
C ALA A 59 35.95 25.02 -2.75
N ALA A 60 37.05 24.29 -2.55
CA ALA A 60 37.55 23.24 -3.41
C ALA A 60 36.42 22.26 -3.82
N PRO A 61 36.53 21.60 -4.99
CA PRO A 61 35.58 20.56 -5.37
C PRO A 61 35.42 19.56 -4.21
N PRO A 62 34.19 19.09 -3.92
CA PRO A 62 34.02 18.03 -2.93
C PRO A 62 34.90 16.86 -3.36
N PRO A 63 35.63 16.22 -2.42
CA PRO A 63 36.46 15.08 -2.75
C PRO A 63 35.59 14.03 -3.46
N PRO A 64 36.16 13.25 -4.40
CA PRO A 64 35.45 12.10 -4.97
C PRO A 64 34.91 11.27 -3.80
N ALA A 65 33.68 10.79 -3.94
CA ALA A 65 33.07 9.92 -2.93
C ALA A 65 34.09 8.83 -2.61
N ALA A 66 34.61 8.84 -1.38
CA ALA A 66 35.56 7.84 -0.95
C ALA A 66 34.95 6.47 -1.25
N ASP A 67 35.71 5.62 -1.94
CA ASP A 67 35.33 4.22 -2.11
C ASP A 67 34.86 3.71 -0.75
N ALA A 68 33.63 3.20 -0.72
CA ALA A 68 33.05 2.68 0.51
C ALA A 68 34.06 1.70 1.11
N PRO A 69 34.40 1.82 2.41
CA PRO A 69 35.33 0.87 3.01
C PRO A 69 34.83 -0.55 2.76
N PRO A 70 35.73 -1.53 2.55
CA PRO A 70 35.30 -2.91 2.31
C PRO A 70 34.33 -3.31 3.41
N ALA A 71 33.16 -3.84 2.99
CA ALA A 71 32.10 -4.22 3.91
C ALA A 71 32.70 -5.05 5.06
N SER A 72 32.42 -4.64 6.29
CA SER A 72 32.91 -5.41 7.45
C SER A 72 32.34 -6.82 7.37
N SER A 73 33.05 -7.82 7.94
CA SER A 73 32.56 -9.20 7.98
C SER A 73 31.15 -9.30 8.58
N GLU A 74 30.82 -8.43 9.53
CA GLU A 74 29.49 -8.33 10.16
C GLU A 74 28.43 -7.78 9.18
N GLU A 75 28.75 -6.72 8.42
CA GLU A 75 27.85 -6.14 7.42
C GLU A 75 27.51 -7.16 6.31
N ALA A 76 28.51 -7.89 5.80
CA ALA A 76 28.29 -8.93 4.79
C ALA A 76 27.39 -10.05 5.33
N MET A 77 27.64 -10.52 6.56
CA MET A 77 26.81 -11.52 7.23
C MET A 77 25.36 -11.03 7.41
N LEU A 78 25.16 -9.81 7.90
CA LEU A 78 23.82 -9.25 8.12
C LEU A 78 23.05 -9.01 6.82
N ARG A 79 23.73 -8.58 5.74
CA ARG A 79 23.12 -8.49 4.41
C ARG A 79 22.69 -9.85 3.87
N ALA A 80 23.55 -10.88 4.01
CA ALA A 80 23.21 -12.23 3.60
C ALA A 80 21.99 -12.76 4.37
N LEU A 81 21.96 -12.54 5.69
CA LEU A 81 20.82 -12.94 6.53
C LEU A 81 19.54 -12.19 6.12
N LEU A 82 19.62 -10.89 5.82
CA LEU A 82 18.49 -10.10 5.36
C LEU A 82 17.97 -10.59 3.99
N ALA A 83 18.85 -11.11 3.13
CA ALA A 83 18.46 -11.71 1.85
C ALA A 83 17.77 -13.08 2.02
N GLU A 84 18.25 -13.91 2.96
CA GLU A 84 17.69 -15.24 3.23
C GLU A 84 16.35 -15.17 3.97
N VAL A 85 16.30 -14.44 5.09
CA VAL A 85 15.16 -14.43 6.03
C VAL A 85 14.16 -13.32 5.71
N GLY A 86 14.62 -12.27 5.03
CA GLY A 86 13.86 -11.04 4.82
C GLY A 86 13.83 -10.13 6.05
N PRO A 87 13.11 -9.00 5.97
CA PRO A 87 13.13 -7.94 6.98
C PRO A 87 12.23 -8.21 8.19
N ARG A 88 12.05 -9.48 8.57
CA ARG A 88 11.17 -9.89 9.68
C ARG A 88 11.96 -9.86 10.99
N ARG A 89 11.74 -8.85 11.84
CA ARG A 89 12.49 -8.67 13.09
C ARG A 89 12.49 -9.90 13.99
N THR A 90 11.35 -10.56 14.18
CA THR A 90 11.28 -11.76 15.03
C THR A 90 12.17 -12.87 14.48
N ALA A 91 12.07 -13.17 13.19
CA ALA A 91 12.85 -14.23 12.56
C ALA A 91 14.35 -13.89 12.49
N LEU A 92 14.70 -12.63 12.23
CA LEU A 92 16.09 -12.17 12.28
C LEU A 92 16.66 -12.25 13.71
N GLY A 93 15.87 -11.86 14.71
CA GLY A 93 16.24 -11.94 16.12
C GLY A 93 16.46 -13.37 16.58
N GLU A 94 15.57 -14.29 16.22
CA GLU A 94 15.69 -15.73 16.48
C GLU A 94 16.98 -16.31 15.88
N ARG A 95 17.30 -15.97 14.62
CA ARG A 95 18.52 -16.44 13.94
C ARG A 95 19.80 -15.90 14.56
N LEU A 96 19.77 -14.67 15.07
CA LEU A 96 20.92 -14.00 15.67
C LEU A 96 21.04 -14.21 17.18
N GLY A 97 20.05 -14.85 17.82
CA GLY A 97 19.99 -14.97 19.29
C GLY A 97 19.84 -13.62 20.00
N THR A 98 19.18 -12.65 19.37
CA THR A 98 19.06 -11.27 19.89
C THR A 98 17.62 -10.79 20.00
N SER A 99 17.35 -9.89 20.95
CA SER A 99 16.07 -9.19 21.08
C SER A 99 15.94 -8.02 20.09
N GLY A 100 14.72 -7.49 19.91
CA GLY A 100 14.43 -6.48 18.88
C GLY A 100 15.28 -5.20 18.97
N GLY A 101 15.48 -4.64 20.18
CA GLY A 101 16.32 -3.45 20.35
C GLY A 101 17.80 -3.71 20.02
N ALA A 102 18.32 -4.87 20.44
CA ALA A 102 19.68 -5.29 20.15
C ALA A 102 19.89 -5.58 18.65
N LEU A 103 18.89 -6.17 17.98
CA LEU A 103 18.88 -6.38 16.54
C LEU A 103 19.06 -5.04 15.80
N LEU A 104 18.22 -4.04 16.12
CA LEU A 104 18.30 -2.73 15.46
C LEU A 104 19.64 -2.04 15.73
N ALA A 105 20.19 -2.15 16.94
CA ALA A 105 21.50 -1.60 17.26
C ALA A 105 22.62 -2.25 16.41
N ARG A 106 22.57 -3.57 16.19
CA ARG A 106 23.52 -4.27 15.31
C ARG A 106 23.42 -3.82 13.86
N PHE A 107 22.20 -3.74 13.31
CA PHE A 107 21.99 -3.23 11.95
C PHE A 107 22.43 -1.76 11.81
N ARG A 108 22.26 -0.94 12.84
CA ARG A 108 22.76 0.45 12.86
C ARG A 108 24.29 0.51 12.88
N ALA A 109 24.93 -0.29 13.74
CA ALA A 109 26.38 -0.38 13.81
C ALA A 109 27.02 -0.84 12.49
N ALA A 110 26.32 -1.72 11.75
CA ALA A 110 26.73 -2.19 10.43
C ALA A 110 26.32 -1.27 9.26
N GLY A 111 25.69 -0.12 9.52
CA GLY A 111 25.24 0.81 8.47
C GLY A 111 24.05 0.34 7.63
N LEU A 112 23.34 -0.72 8.05
CA LEU A 112 22.23 -1.36 7.33
C LEU A 112 20.83 -0.95 7.83
N GLU A 113 20.73 -0.05 8.81
CA GLU A 113 19.44 0.38 9.38
C GLU A 113 18.46 0.89 8.30
N ARG A 114 18.95 1.69 7.35
CA ARG A 114 18.12 2.23 6.27
C ARG A 114 17.60 1.13 5.34
N GLU A 115 18.43 0.16 5.00
CA GLU A 115 18.04 -0.96 4.14
C GLU A 115 16.98 -1.83 4.82
N LEU A 116 17.22 -2.22 6.08
CA LEU A 116 16.25 -2.97 6.88
C LEU A 116 14.91 -2.22 6.97
N SER A 117 14.96 -0.91 7.23
CA SER A 117 13.77 -0.06 7.36
C SER A 117 12.95 -0.01 6.08
N LEU A 118 13.60 0.15 4.92
CA LEU A 118 12.92 0.19 3.62
C LEU A 118 12.27 -1.14 3.29
N ARG A 119 13.03 -2.24 3.41
CA ARG A 119 12.50 -3.58 3.14
C ARG A 119 11.35 -3.94 4.09
N GLU A 120 11.46 -3.59 5.37
CA GLU A 120 10.40 -3.82 6.36
C GLU A 120 9.12 -3.05 6.00
N ARG A 121 9.25 -1.79 5.58
CA ARG A 121 8.12 -0.99 5.10
C ARG A 121 7.43 -1.63 3.90
N ASP A 122 8.21 -2.01 2.90
CA ASP A 122 7.68 -2.57 1.66
C ASP A 122 7.03 -3.94 1.89
N LEU A 123 7.61 -4.75 2.78
CA LEU A 123 6.99 -6.00 3.22
C LEU A 123 5.65 -5.74 3.92
N ILE A 124 5.59 -4.81 4.89
CA ILE A 124 4.35 -4.48 5.60
C ILE A 124 3.28 -4.00 4.61
N ARG A 125 3.63 -3.13 3.66
CA ARG A 125 2.70 -2.65 2.61
C ARG A 125 2.18 -3.79 1.74
N ALA A 126 3.08 -4.65 1.28
CA ALA A 126 2.71 -5.80 0.44
C ALA A 126 1.76 -6.73 1.20
N LEU A 127 2.05 -7.04 2.46
CA LEU A 127 1.21 -7.87 3.31
C LEU A 127 -0.13 -7.21 3.63
N TRP A 128 -0.15 -5.90 3.88
CA TRP A 128 -1.38 -5.15 4.15
C TRP A 128 -2.33 -5.19 2.96
N SER A 129 -1.78 -5.01 1.74
CA SER A 129 -2.54 -5.13 0.50
C SER A 129 -3.03 -6.56 0.26
N LYS A 130 -2.13 -7.56 0.39
CA LYS A 130 -2.43 -8.99 0.24
C LYS A 130 -3.59 -9.43 1.16
N HIS A 131 -3.54 -9.01 2.42
CA HIS A 131 -4.51 -9.40 3.45
C HIS A 131 -5.65 -8.41 3.64
N ARG A 132 -5.86 -7.48 2.69
CA ARG A 132 -7.00 -6.53 2.70
C ARG A 132 -7.11 -5.78 4.03
N GLY A 133 -5.98 -5.30 4.56
CA GLY A 133 -5.93 -4.54 5.82
C GLY A 133 -6.15 -5.36 7.10
N SER A 134 -6.08 -6.69 7.03
CA SER A 134 -6.15 -7.58 8.19
C SER A 134 -4.88 -7.50 9.03
N GLU A 135 -4.94 -6.75 10.14
CA GLU A 135 -3.80 -6.63 11.07
C GLU A 135 -3.38 -8.00 11.63
N ARG A 136 -4.35 -8.88 11.92
CA ARG A 136 -4.09 -10.22 12.49
C ARG A 136 -3.33 -11.11 11.52
N LYS A 137 -3.75 -11.16 10.24
CA LYS A 137 -3.08 -11.97 9.22
C LYS A 137 -1.69 -11.44 8.89
N VAL A 138 -1.53 -10.11 8.83
CA VAL A 138 -0.21 -9.48 8.62
C VAL A 138 0.73 -9.79 9.78
N ALA A 139 0.28 -9.65 11.03
CA ALA A 139 1.09 -9.98 12.19
C ALA A 139 1.50 -11.46 12.20
N ALA A 140 0.59 -12.37 11.87
CA ALA A 140 0.88 -13.80 11.77
C ALA A 140 1.95 -14.11 10.71
N GLU A 141 1.87 -13.50 9.52
CA GLU A 141 2.86 -13.73 8.44
C GLU A 141 4.23 -13.10 8.74
N LEU A 142 4.26 -12.04 9.56
CA LEU A 142 5.49 -11.47 10.10
C LEU A 142 6.03 -12.23 11.33
N ARG A 143 5.32 -13.26 11.80
CA ARG A 143 5.62 -13.99 13.05
C ARG A 143 5.73 -13.04 14.25
N THR A 144 4.75 -12.16 14.38
CA THR A 144 4.69 -11.18 15.47
C THR A 144 3.27 -11.06 16.01
N THR A 145 3.08 -10.24 17.04
CA THR A 145 1.76 -9.93 17.58
C THR A 145 1.18 -8.68 16.91
N PRO A 146 -0.16 -8.50 16.88
CA PRO A 146 -0.76 -7.25 16.39
C PRO A 146 -0.24 -6.01 17.13
N GLY A 147 -0.02 -6.12 18.45
CA GLY A 147 0.57 -5.03 19.24
C GLY A 147 1.96 -4.63 18.74
N ALA A 148 2.86 -5.60 18.59
CA ALA A 148 4.20 -5.34 18.08
C ALA A 148 4.20 -4.87 16.61
N LEU A 149 3.26 -5.33 15.78
CA LEU A 149 3.08 -4.80 14.42
C LEU A 149 2.72 -3.31 14.45
N ARG A 150 1.87 -2.86 15.37
CA ARG A 150 1.54 -1.43 15.53
C ARG A 150 2.75 -0.62 15.95
N GLU A 151 3.55 -1.12 16.89
CA GLU A 151 4.81 -0.48 17.30
C GLU A 151 5.76 -0.33 16.11
N ILE A 152 5.96 -1.41 15.33
CA ILE A 152 6.78 -1.36 14.12
C ILE A 152 6.21 -0.35 13.12
N ALA A 153 4.88 -0.31 12.91
CA ALA A 153 4.26 0.65 12.01
C ALA A 153 4.45 2.11 12.46
N ILE A 154 4.46 2.37 13.77
CA ILE A 154 4.77 3.69 14.35
C ILE A 154 6.23 4.06 14.06
N GLU A 155 7.16 3.18 14.40
CA GLU A 155 8.60 3.39 14.17
C GLU A 155 8.94 3.62 12.69
N ARG A 156 8.17 2.99 11.79
CA ARG A 156 8.36 3.11 10.33
C ARG A 156 7.52 4.19 9.68
N GLY A 157 6.71 4.93 10.44
CA GLY A 157 5.88 6.03 9.94
C GLY A 157 4.78 5.57 8.98
N LEU A 158 4.26 4.34 9.14
CA LEU A 158 3.25 3.75 8.27
C LEU A 158 1.81 3.93 8.76
N VAL A 159 1.60 4.36 10.01
CA VAL A 159 0.27 4.38 10.67
C VAL A 159 -0.81 5.01 9.78
N ARG A 160 -0.57 6.25 9.31
CA ARG A 160 -1.54 6.98 8.48
C ARG A 160 -1.80 6.31 7.13
N GLU A 161 -0.78 5.68 6.55
CA GLU A 161 -0.88 4.99 5.26
C GLU A 161 -1.76 3.73 5.41
N LEU A 162 -1.51 2.92 6.44
CA LEU A 162 -2.25 1.70 6.73
C LEU A 162 -3.71 2.01 7.11
N GLU A 163 -3.93 3.09 7.87
CA GLU A 163 -5.27 3.59 8.20
C GLU A 163 -6.03 4.08 6.97
N ALA A 164 -5.39 4.85 6.10
CA ALA A 164 -6.02 5.34 4.87
C ALA A 164 -6.46 4.18 3.95
N GLU A 165 -5.64 3.13 3.84
CA GLU A 165 -6.01 1.94 3.08
C GLU A 165 -7.15 1.18 3.75
N ARG A 166 -7.15 1.06 5.09
CA ARG A 166 -8.26 0.46 5.85
C ARG A 166 -9.57 1.23 5.64
N ASP A 167 -9.52 2.56 5.66
CA ASP A 167 -10.69 3.40 5.44
C ASP A 167 -11.17 3.40 3.99
N ARG A 168 -10.26 3.23 3.03
CA ARG A 168 -10.62 2.95 1.64
C ARG A 168 -11.40 1.62 1.55
N LEU A 169 -10.89 0.55 2.16
CA LEU A 169 -11.53 -0.76 2.16
C LEU A 169 -12.90 -0.74 2.85
N ARG A 170 -13.03 0.00 3.97
CA ARG A 170 -14.32 0.27 4.61
C ARG A 170 -15.29 0.96 3.66
N ARG A 171 -14.87 2.04 3.00
CA ARG A 171 -15.71 2.76 2.04
C ARG A 171 -16.12 1.90 0.84
N GLU A 172 -15.21 1.09 0.32
CA GLU A 172 -15.50 0.12 -0.76
C GLU A 172 -16.51 -0.93 -0.30
N ALA A 173 -16.38 -1.43 0.94
CA ALA A 173 -17.34 -2.35 1.53
C ALA A 173 -18.72 -1.71 1.70
N LEU A 174 -18.78 -0.46 2.16
CA LEU A 174 -20.03 0.27 2.36
C LEU A 174 -20.72 0.71 1.06
N ARG A 175 -20.03 0.69 -0.09
CA ARG A 175 -20.60 1.04 -1.41
C ARG A 175 -21.34 -0.10 -2.11
N ARG A 176 -21.29 -1.33 -1.57
CA ARG A 176 -21.93 -2.51 -2.17
C ARG A 176 -23.44 -2.36 -2.27
N ARG A 177 -24.02 -2.74 -3.41
CA ARG A 177 -25.44 -2.49 -3.67
C ARG A 177 -26.35 -3.53 -3.02
N TRP A 178 -27.51 -3.09 -2.57
CA TRP A 178 -28.61 -3.96 -2.15
C TRP A 178 -29.34 -4.53 -3.38
N PRO A 179 -29.93 -5.74 -3.34
CA PRO A 179 -29.85 -6.74 -2.25
C PRO A 179 -28.64 -7.65 -2.33
N ARG A 180 -28.31 -8.16 -3.53
CA ARG A 180 -27.40 -9.28 -3.72
C ARG A 180 -25.99 -9.03 -3.19
N GLU A 181 -25.30 -7.99 -3.66
CA GLU A 181 -23.89 -7.75 -3.30
C GLU A 181 -23.72 -7.51 -1.80
N ARG A 182 -24.66 -6.79 -1.18
CA ARG A 182 -24.64 -6.51 0.27
C ARG A 182 -24.81 -7.79 1.09
N ILE A 183 -25.74 -8.65 0.69
CA ILE A 183 -26.01 -9.91 1.39
C ILE A 183 -24.86 -10.90 1.19
N GLU A 184 -24.39 -11.09 -0.03
CA GLU A 184 -23.24 -11.96 -0.33
C GLU A 184 -22.00 -11.52 0.45
N GLN A 185 -21.78 -10.21 0.60
CA GLN A 185 -20.70 -9.67 1.42
C GLN A 185 -20.83 -10.08 2.89
N VAL A 186 -22.02 -9.93 3.49
CA VAL A 186 -22.26 -10.32 4.90
C VAL A 186 -22.24 -11.83 5.09
N LEU A 187 -22.59 -12.63 4.09
CA LEU A 187 -22.54 -14.09 4.17
C LEU A 187 -21.12 -14.65 4.01
N HIS A 188 -20.33 -14.11 3.08
CA HIS A 188 -19.05 -14.72 2.67
C HIS A 188 -17.81 -14.01 3.19
N ARG A 189 -17.91 -12.76 3.65
CA ARG A 189 -16.75 -11.94 4.05
C ARG A 189 -16.80 -11.48 5.52
N ARG A 190 -17.48 -12.23 6.40
CA ARG A 190 -17.69 -11.86 7.81
C ARG A 190 -16.41 -11.52 8.55
N ASP A 191 -15.38 -12.35 8.42
CA ASP A 191 -14.12 -12.15 9.15
C ASP A 191 -13.43 -10.84 8.71
N GLU A 192 -13.42 -10.55 7.41
CA GLU A 192 -12.87 -9.30 6.89
C GLU A 192 -13.67 -8.09 7.38
N LEU A 193 -15.01 -8.16 7.35
CA LEU A 193 -15.85 -7.07 7.86
C LEU A 193 -15.68 -6.86 9.37
N ARG A 194 -15.43 -7.94 10.12
CA ARG A 194 -15.17 -7.89 11.56
C ARG A 194 -13.84 -7.19 11.84
N GLU A 195 -12.80 -7.52 11.08
CA GLU A 195 -11.49 -6.86 11.20
C GLU A 195 -11.54 -5.39 10.77
N LEU A 196 -12.39 -5.05 9.81
CA LEU A 196 -12.66 -3.66 9.45
C LEU A 196 -13.53 -2.92 10.48
N GLY A 197 -14.17 -3.62 11.42
CA GLY A 197 -15.05 -3.04 12.43
C GLY A 197 -16.40 -2.55 11.90
N ILE A 198 -16.86 -3.10 10.78
CA ILE A 198 -18.14 -2.71 10.13
C ILE A 198 -19.15 -3.85 10.04
N LEU A 199 -18.80 -5.06 10.49
CA LEU A 199 -19.68 -6.23 10.41
C LEU A 199 -21.03 -5.99 11.08
N GLU A 200 -21.04 -5.56 12.35
CA GLU A 200 -22.27 -5.47 13.16
C GLU A 200 -23.30 -4.52 12.56
N GLY A 201 -22.85 -3.37 12.04
CA GLY A 201 -23.72 -2.42 11.35
C GLY A 201 -24.32 -3.01 10.07
N LEU A 202 -23.52 -3.74 9.29
CA LEU A 202 -24.00 -4.37 8.05
C LEU A 202 -24.88 -5.59 8.30
N ASP A 203 -24.59 -6.37 9.34
CA ASP A 203 -25.40 -7.51 9.77
C ASP A 203 -26.78 -7.01 10.18
N SER A 204 -26.84 -5.93 10.95
CA SER A 204 -28.08 -5.28 11.39
C SER A 204 -28.88 -4.70 10.21
N GLU A 205 -28.23 -4.02 9.26
CA GLU A 205 -28.89 -3.51 8.05
C GLU A 205 -29.52 -4.66 7.25
N VAL A 206 -28.75 -5.72 7.01
CA VAL A 206 -29.22 -6.90 6.27
C VAL A 206 -30.37 -7.58 7.02
N ALA A 207 -30.27 -7.73 8.33
CA ALA A 207 -31.29 -8.33 9.18
C ALA A 207 -32.64 -7.61 9.07
N VAL A 208 -32.63 -6.28 9.22
CA VAL A 208 -33.85 -5.46 9.17
C VAL A 208 -34.50 -5.55 7.78
N ARG A 209 -33.72 -5.32 6.72
CA ARG A 209 -34.27 -5.24 5.36
C ARG A 209 -34.73 -6.62 4.85
N ALA A 210 -33.97 -7.68 5.13
CA ALA A 210 -34.39 -9.04 4.79
C ALA A 210 -35.57 -9.51 5.65
N GLY A 211 -35.61 -9.15 6.93
CA GLY A 211 -36.70 -9.48 7.85
C GLY A 211 -38.05 -8.91 7.40
N VAL A 212 -38.09 -7.65 6.94
CA VAL A 212 -39.30 -7.04 6.36
C VAL A 212 -39.81 -7.84 5.15
N ILE A 213 -38.89 -8.25 4.26
CA ILE A 213 -39.25 -9.04 3.08
C ILE A 213 -39.77 -10.41 3.51
N TRP A 214 -39.10 -11.09 4.44
CA TRP A 214 -39.52 -12.38 4.97
C TRP A 214 -40.91 -12.33 5.60
N ASN A 215 -41.17 -11.34 6.46
CA ASN A 215 -42.46 -11.16 7.11
C ASN A 215 -43.59 -10.93 6.09
N SER A 216 -43.34 -10.24 4.98
CA SER A 216 -44.32 -10.07 3.89
C SER A 216 -44.63 -11.36 3.10
N LEU A 217 -43.79 -12.38 3.24
CA LEU A 217 -43.91 -13.67 2.55
C LEU A 217 -44.36 -14.80 3.48
N ARG A 218 -44.31 -14.58 4.80
CA ARG A 218 -44.72 -15.56 5.81
C ARG A 218 -46.17 -16.01 5.56
N GLY A 219 -46.39 -17.32 5.58
CA GLY A 219 -47.69 -17.95 5.29
C GLY A 219 -47.95 -18.30 3.82
N LYS A 220 -47.05 -17.95 2.89
CA LYS A 220 -47.15 -18.38 1.49
C LYS A 220 -46.51 -19.75 1.30
N ARG A 221 -47.13 -20.60 0.46
CA ARG A 221 -46.64 -21.96 0.15
C ARG A 221 -45.19 -21.98 -0.35
N ASP A 222 -44.81 -20.98 -1.16
CA ASP A 222 -43.47 -20.87 -1.77
C ASP A 222 -42.64 -19.72 -1.17
N ALA A 223 -42.84 -19.41 0.11
CA ALA A 223 -42.20 -18.26 0.78
C ALA A 223 -40.67 -18.24 0.61
N SER A 224 -40.00 -19.39 0.73
CA SER A 224 -38.54 -19.49 0.57
C SER A 224 -38.05 -19.22 -0.86
N GLU A 225 -38.79 -19.66 -1.88
CA GLU A 225 -38.44 -19.39 -3.27
C GLU A 225 -38.69 -17.93 -3.64
N LEU A 226 -39.80 -17.38 -3.19
CA LEU A 226 -40.10 -15.95 -3.34
C LEU A 226 -39.08 -15.08 -2.60
N PHE A 227 -38.60 -15.52 -1.45
CA PHE A 227 -37.56 -14.83 -0.69
C PHE A 227 -36.23 -14.81 -1.44
N ALA A 228 -35.77 -15.97 -1.93
CA ALA A 228 -34.58 -16.07 -2.76
C ALA A 228 -34.70 -15.20 -4.03
N LYS A 229 -35.85 -15.26 -4.71
CA LYS A 229 -36.13 -14.48 -5.93
C LYS A 229 -36.14 -12.97 -5.66
N LYS A 230 -36.80 -12.51 -4.58
CA LYS A 230 -36.84 -11.09 -4.20
C LYS A 230 -35.46 -10.54 -3.84
N LEU A 231 -34.62 -11.34 -3.21
CA LEU A 231 -33.26 -10.94 -2.83
C LEU A 231 -32.21 -11.20 -3.92
N GLN A 232 -32.62 -11.79 -5.05
CA GLN A 232 -31.74 -12.18 -6.15
C GLN A 232 -30.59 -13.10 -5.68
N LEU A 233 -30.90 -14.02 -4.76
CA LEU A 233 -29.95 -14.95 -4.16
C LEU A 233 -30.12 -16.37 -4.72
N THR A 234 -29.09 -17.18 -4.59
CA THR A 234 -29.24 -18.63 -4.73
C THR A 234 -30.12 -19.18 -3.60
N ARG A 235 -30.78 -20.31 -3.84
CA ARG A 235 -31.56 -20.99 -2.79
C ARG A 235 -30.72 -21.30 -1.55
N GLY A 236 -29.46 -21.69 -1.75
CA GLY A 236 -28.52 -21.97 -0.67
C GLY A 236 -28.19 -20.74 0.17
N ASP A 237 -27.96 -19.59 -0.46
CA ASP A 237 -27.63 -18.35 0.25
C ASP A 237 -28.85 -17.76 0.97
N ALA A 238 -30.04 -17.88 0.38
CA ALA A 238 -31.28 -17.51 1.04
C ALA A 238 -31.53 -18.33 2.33
N LEU A 239 -31.26 -19.63 2.30
CA LEU A 239 -31.34 -20.49 3.48
C LEU A 239 -30.29 -20.15 4.53
N ARG A 240 -29.04 -19.87 4.11
CA ARG A 240 -27.98 -19.41 5.03
C ARG A 240 -28.36 -18.09 5.69
N LEU A 241 -28.89 -17.16 4.90
CA LEU A 241 -29.38 -15.88 5.40
C LEU A 241 -30.51 -16.06 6.41
N GLN A 242 -31.49 -16.91 6.10
CA GLN A 242 -32.60 -17.19 7.02
C GLN A 242 -32.10 -17.76 8.36
N LYS A 243 -31.15 -18.70 8.32
CA LYS A 243 -30.51 -19.27 9.53
C LYS A 243 -29.75 -18.21 10.31
N LEU A 244 -28.97 -17.38 9.63
CA LEU A 244 -28.16 -16.32 10.25
C LEU A 244 -29.03 -15.28 10.94
N LEU A 245 -30.19 -14.96 10.37
CA LEU A 245 -31.13 -13.98 10.88
C LEU A 245 -32.16 -14.55 11.87
N HIS A 246 -32.07 -15.84 12.22
CA HIS A 246 -33.06 -16.54 13.06
C HIS A 246 -34.51 -16.37 12.58
N LEU A 247 -34.72 -16.29 11.26
CA LEU A 247 -36.04 -16.05 10.64
C LEU A 247 -36.88 -17.34 10.48
N SER A 248 -36.74 -18.32 11.39
CA SER A 248 -37.56 -19.53 11.40
C SER A 248 -39.02 -19.24 11.73
#